data_AF-A0A9D7CEB2-F1
#
_entry.id   AF-A0A9D7CEB2-F1
#
_cell.length_a   1.000
_cell.length_b   1.000
_cell.length_c   1.000
_cell.angle_alpha   90.00
_cell.angle_beta   90.00
_cell.angle_gamma   90.00
#
_symmetry.space_group_name_H-M   'P 1'
#
loop_
_entity.id
_entity.type
_entity.pdbx_description
1 polymer ?
#
loop_
_entity_poly.entity_id
_entity_poly.type
_entity_poly.pdbx_seq_one_letter_code
_entity_poly.pdbx_strand_id
1 'polypeptide(L)'
;MSKASTPGTACPSCGAVSSGKFCSECGAALLGVSCAACRAPLTPGARFCHGCGTAVGGGARGKADAASRADAASRESDAPAPRNILPWAVGLVAVLGLVIAVAVQQRGDTSIPGVGVNVPLDGSGGPMAPFAGGAGGAARAPDISSMSPRERADRLYDRVMRLSSEGKSDSASFFATMAAQAYELVGPLDNDLKYDFGRMSEMAGNLAEAQTQADAILASNPDHLLGLILGARVAQLKNDEGTRQKLYKKLLAVEQVEQAKSIEEYTRHKGDIDAAIAEARAMR
;
A
#
# COMPACT_ATOMS: atom_id res chain seq x y z
N MET A 1 59.26 7.93 8.12
CA MET A 1 58.18 8.03 7.12
C MET A 1 56.86 8.25 7.86
N SER A 2 56.43 9.50 7.99
CA SER A 2 55.21 9.85 8.73
C SER A 2 53.98 9.60 7.84
N LYS A 3 53.10 8.68 8.24
CA LYS A 3 51.79 8.47 7.59
C LYS A 3 50.91 9.71 7.82
N ALA A 4 50.54 10.39 6.75
CA ALA A 4 49.55 11.46 6.80
C ALA A 4 48.16 10.87 7.16
N SER A 5 47.49 11.45 8.15
CA SER A 5 46.12 11.10 8.50
C SER A 5 45.15 11.61 7.45
N THR A 6 44.39 10.72 6.81
CA THR A 6 43.33 11.10 5.86
C THR A 6 42.20 11.84 6.61
N PRO A 7 41.78 13.04 6.16
CA PRO A 7 40.67 13.75 6.79
C PRO A 7 39.37 12.93 6.67
N GLY A 8 38.72 12.66 7.80
CA GLY A 8 37.43 11.97 7.84
C GLY A 8 36.29 12.86 7.34
N THR A 9 35.22 12.25 6.84
CA THR A 9 34.00 12.96 6.40
C THR A 9 32.92 12.81 7.46
N ALA A 10 32.21 13.90 7.77
CA ALA A 10 31.07 13.86 8.68
C ALA A 10 29.91 13.09 8.04
N CYS A 11 29.35 12.13 8.77
CA CYS A 11 28.22 11.33 8.32
C CYS A 11 26.94 12.17 8.29
N PRO A 12 26.24 12.28 7.14
CA PRO A 12 25.01 13.08 7.06
C PRO A 12 23.85 12.52 7.89
N SER A 13 23.88 11.23 8.27
CA SER A 13 22.79 10.61 9.05
C SER A 13 22.94 10.72 10.56
N CYS A 14 24.17 10.84 11.07
CA CYS A 14 24.42 10.78 12.52
C CYS A 14 25.51 11.75 13.01
N GLY A 15 26.10 12.55 12.13
CA GLY A 15 27.12 13.55 12.46
C GLY A 15 28.52 13.02 12.76
N ALA A 16 28.69 11.71 12.99
CA ALA A 16 29.98 11.13 13.33
C ALA A 16 31.00 11.26 12.18
N VAL A 17 32.24 11.63 12.50
CA VAL A 17 33.35 11.63 11.55
C VAL A 17 33.76 10.19 11.28
N SER A 18 33.69 9.78 10.03
CA SER A 18 34.09 8.42 9.63
C SER A 18 35.00 8.45 8.42
N SER A 19 35.77 7.38 8.25
CA SER A 19 36.67 7.20 7.11
C SER A 19 36.28 5.90 6.39
N GLY A 20 36.14 5.98 5.06
CA GLY A 20 35.74 4.84 4.22
C GLY A 20 34.42 5.08 3.48
N LYS A 21 33.81 3.98 3.01
CA LYS A 21 32.58 4.00 2.20
C LYS A 21 31.31 4.01 3.05
N PHE A 22 31.37 3.60 4.30
CA PHE A 22 30.22 3.56 5.22
C PHE A 22 30.61 4.17 6.56
N CYS A 23 29.65 4.79 7.23
CA CYS A 23 29.82 5.29 8.59
C CYS A 23 30.01 4.13 9.56
N SER A 24 31.12 4.16 10.29
CA SER A 24 31.45 3.19 11.33
C SER A 24 30.42 3.16 12.45
N GLU A 25 29.73 4.26 12.76
CA GLU A 25 28.76 4.36 13.86
C GLU A 25 27.36 3.86 13.52
N CYS A 26 26.78 4.34 12.42
CA CYS A 26 25.38 4.05 12.08
C CYS A 26 25.22 3.11 10.85
N GLY A 27 26.30 2.80 10.14
CA GLY A 27 26.30 1.98 8.93
C GLY A 27 25.83 2.69 7.66
N ALA A 28 25.52 3.99 7.72
CA ALA A 28 25.05 4.74 6.56
C ALA A 28 26.12 4.85 5.46
N ALA A 29 25.71 4.82 4.19
CA ALA A 29 26.62 5.00 3.06
C ALA A 29 27.18 6.43 3.01
N LEU A 30 28.49 6.56 2.76
CA LEU A 30 29.13 7.82 2.42
C LEU A 30 29.12 8.04 0.89
N LEU A 31 29.68 9.16 0.42
CA LEU A 31 29.55 9.58 -0.98
C LEU A 31 30.08 8.52 -1.98
N GLY A 32 29.34 8.24 -3.06
CA GLY A 32 29.81 7.45 -4.20
C GLY A 32 29.78 5.92 -4.02
N VAL A 33 28.88 5.40 -3.19
CA VAL A 33 28.71 3.94 -2.99
C VAL A 33 27.53 3.42 -3.78
N SER A 34 27.67 2.26 -4.41
CA SER A 34 26.57 1.54 -5.07
C SER A 34 26.06 0.38 -4.23
N CYS A 35 24.78 0.05 -4.37
CA CYS A 35 24.15 -1.09 -3.71
C CYS A 35 24.80 -2.42 -4.16
N ALA A 36 25.12 -3.31 -3.22
CA ALA A 36 25.68 -4.62 -3.55
C ALA A 36 24.66 -5.55 -4.25
N ALA A 37 23.36 -5.37 -4.00
CA ALA A 37 22.31 -6.22 -4.55
C ALA A 37 21.87 -5.81 -5.96
N CYS A 38 21.53 -4.52 -6.17
CA CYS A 38 20.99 -4.04 -7.43
C CYS A 38 21.90 -3.05 -8.19
N ARG A 39 23.08 -2.73 -7.65
CA ARG A 39 24.06 -1.77 -8.22
C ARG A 39 23.59 -0.31 -8.35
N ALA A 40 22.36 0.02 -7.92
CA ALA A 40 21.88 1.40 -7.87
C ALA A 40 22.79 2.28 -6.99
N PRO A 41 23.04 3.54 -7.37
CA PRO A 41 23.82 4.47 -6.54
C PRO A 41 23.09 4.71 -5.23
N LEU A 42 23.80 4.73 -4.10
CA LEU A 42 23.25 5.03 -2.79
C LEU A 42 23.34 6.52 -2.51
N THR A 43 22.25 7.08 -1.99
CA THR A 43 22.25 8.45 -1.48
C THR A 43 23.18 8.54 -0.27
N PRO A 44 24.01 9.59 -0.15
CA PRO A 44 24.79 9.82 1.06
C PRO A 44 23.88 9.83 2.29
N GLY A 45 24.19 9.00 3.28
CA GLY A 45 23.40 8.82 4.49
C GLY A 45 22.37 7.68 4.45
N ALA A 46 22.21 6.98 3.32
CA ALA A 46 21.25 5.89 3.23
C ALA A 46 21.67 4.68 4.09
N ARG A 47 20.73 4.12 4.86
CA ARG A 47 20.86 2.82 5.58
C ARG A 47 20.18 1.67 4.85
N PHE A 48 19.35 1.99 3.85
CA PHE A 48 18.71 1.05 2.94
C PHE A 48 18.83 1.57 1.51
N CYS A 49 18.89 0.68 0.52
CA CYS A 49 18.87 1.06 -0.88
C CYS A 49 17.46 1.51 -1.29
N HIS A 50 17.32 2.73 -1.83
CA HIS A 50 16.03 3.24 -2.30
C HIS A 50 15.49 2.52 -3.55
N GLY A 51 16.36 1.83 -4.31
CA GLY A 51 15.93 1.07 -5.50
C GLY A 51 15.42 -0.34 -5.21
N CYS A 52 16.01 -1.05 -4.24
CA CYS A 52 15.66 -2.47 -3.98
C CYS A 52 15.35 -2.80 -2.51
N GLY A 53 15.38 -1.82 -1.60
CA GLY A 53 15.11 -2.01 -0.18
C GLY A 53 16.19 -2.74 0.62
N THR A 54 17.26 -3.25 0.00
CA THR A 54 18.32 -3.99 0.71
C THR A 54 19.04 -3.09 1.70
N ALA A 55 19.20 -3.55 2.95
CA ALA A 55 19.97 -2.85 3.98
C ALA A 55 21.43 -2.69 3.54
N VAL A 56 21.98 -1.49 3.72
CA VAL A 56 23.36 -1.17 3.35
C VAL A 56 24.18 -0.92 4.62
N GLY A 57 25.42 -1.41 4.64
CA GLY A 57 26.31 -1.29 5.81
C GLY A 57 26.08 -2.30 6.94
N GLY A 58 25.20 -3.30 6.77
CA GLY A 58 24.89 -4.33 7.77
C GLY A 58 25.95 -5.45 7.95
N GLY A 59 27.17 -5.27 7.46
CA GLY A 59 28.16 -6.35 7.37
C GLY A 59 28.99 -6.63 8.63
N ALA A 60 28.98 -5.78 9.66
CA ALA A 60 30.01 -5.86 10.71
C ALA A 60 29.54 -5.79 12.18
N ARG A 61 28.23 -5.70 12.47
CA ARG A 61 27.73 -5.70 13.87
C ARG A 61 26.65 -6.74 14.18
N GLY A 62 26.26 -7.58 13.22
CA GLY A 62 25.21 -8.60 13.42
C GLY A 62 25.68 -9.94 13.99
N LYS A 63 26.97 -10.12 14.30
CA LYS A 63 27.51 -11.39 14.83
C LYS A 63 27.87 -11.39 16.31
N ALA A 64 27.77 -10.25 17.02
CA ALA A 64 28.08 -10.17 18.44
C ALA A 64 26.86 -10.32 19.36
N ASP A 65 25.64 -9.99 18.90
CA ASP A 65 24.44 -9.98 19.75
C ASP A 65 23.63 -11.29 19.73
N ALA A 66 24.08 -12.30 18.98
CA ALA A 66 23.49 -13.64 18.99
C ALA A 66 24.07 -14.56 20.09
N ALA A 67 25.17 -14.16 20.74
CA ALA A 67 25.82 -14.94 21.78
C ALA A 67 25.32 -14.64 23.21
N SER A 68 24.63 -13.51 23.44
CA SER A 68 24.22 -13.08 24.80
C SER A 68 22.74 -13.28 25.14
N ARG A 69 22.00 -14.11 24.38
CA ARG A 69 20.65 -14.56 24.74
C ARG A 69 20.56 -16.07 25.06
N ALA A 70 21.69 -16.78 25.07
CA ALA A 70 21.74 -18.21 25.40
C ALA A 70 21.89 -18.49 26.92
N ASP A 71 22.29 -17.50 27.74
CA ASP A 71 22.59 -17.72 29.16
C ASP A 71 21.44 -17.42 30.15
N ALA A 72 20.27 -16.98 29.67
CA ALA A 72 19.13 -16.63 30.52
C ALA A 72 18.01 -17.70 30.58
N ALA A 73 18.13 -18.80 29.82
CA ALA A 73 17.08 -19.82 29.68
C ALA A 73 17.44 -21.19 30.28
N SER A 74 18.35 -21.25 31.27
CA SER A 74 18.83 -22.51 31.88
C SER A 74 18.48 -22.68 33.36
N ARG A 75 17.46 -21.98 33.86
CA ARG A 75 16.92 -22.22 35.22
C ARG A 75 15.39 -22.19 35.28
N GLU A 76 14.76 -23.10 34.56
CA GLU A 76 13.50 -23.75 34.99
C GLU A 76 13.05 -24.69 33.88
N SER A 77 13.02 -25.99 34.17
CA SER A 77 12.01 -26.97 33.71
C SER A 77 12.56 -28.39 33.83
N ASP A 78 12.28 -29.01 34.97
CA ASP A 78 12.11 -30.46 35.08
C ASP A 78 10.97 -30.90 34.13
N ALA A 79 11.26 -31.65 33.05
CA ALA A 79 10.33 -32.56 32.37
C ALA A 79 10.97 -33.31 31.17
N PRO A 80 10.44 -34.50 30.77
CA PRO A 80 11.24 -35.60 30.22
C PRO A 80 11.41 -35.62 28.68
N ALA A 81 12.37 -36.45 28.26
CA ALA A 81 13.02 -36.54 26.94
C ALA A 81 12.12 -36.61 25.67
N PRO A 82 12.60 -36.08 24.52
CA PRO A 82 11.85 -36.09 23.26
C PRO A 82 11.95 -37.43 22.50
N ARG A 83 10.82 -37.83 21.92
CA ARG A 83 10.68 -38.94 20.97
C ARG A 83 11.00 -38.46 19.55
N ASN A 84 11.68 -39.32 18.78
CA ASN A 84 12.21 -39.05 17.44
C ASN A 84 11.08 -38.87 16.39
N ILE A 85 10.83 -37.63 15.93
CA ILE A 85 9.85 -37.30 14.86
C ILE A 85 10.58 -36.77 13.61
N LEU A 86 11.67 -37.44 13.21
CA LEU A 86 12.48 -36.99 12.07
C LEU A 86 11.93 -37.28 10.65
N PRO A 87 10.99 -38.20 10.37
CA PRO A 87 10.63 -38.46 8.96
C PRO A 87 9.57 -37.54 8.35
N TRP A 88 8.80 -36.76 9.13
CA TRP A 88 7.68 -35.94 8.57
C TRP A 88 8.03 -34.46 8.34
N ALA A 89 9.11 -33.97 8.93
CA ALA A 89 9.53 -32.57 8.79
C ALA A 89 10.09 -32.25 7.39
N VAL A 90 10.71 -33.22 6.71
CA VAL A 90 11.34 -33.01 5.40
C VAL A 90 10.30 -32.78 4.30
N GLY A 91 9.15 -33.46 4.36
CA GLY A 91 8.07 -33.31 3.38
C GLY A 91 7.44 -31.92 3.40
N LEU A 92 7.20 -31.35 4.59
CA LEU A 92 6.60 -30.02 4.74
C LEU A 92 7.53 -28.91 4.25
N VAL A 93 8.84 -29.03 4.51
CA VAL A 93 9.83 -28.04 4.08
C VAL A 93 9.98 -28.04 2.55
N ALA A 94 9.94 -29.21 1.91
CA ALA A 94 10.04 -29.31 0.45
C ALA A 94 8.81 -28.69 -0.25
N VAL A 95 7.61 -28.92 0.26
CA VAL A 95 6.37 -28.34 -0.29
C VAL A 95 6.35 -26.82 -0.09
N LEU A 96 6.75 -26.34 1.10
CA LEU A 96 6.83 -24.91 1.38
C LEU A 96 7.85 -24.21 0.46
N GLY A 97 9.01 -24.83 0.23
CA GLY A 97 10.01 -24.31 -0.70
C GLY A 97 9.50 -24.22 -2.14
N LEU A 98 8.74 -25.22 -2.60
CA LEU A 98 8.15 -25.23 -3.94
C LEU A 98 7.10 -24.13 -4.10
N VAL A 99 6.23 -23.93 -3.11
CA VAL A 99 5.21 -22.87 -3.12
C VAL A 99 5.86 -21.49 -3.19
N ILE A 100 6.94 -21.27 -2.41
CA ILE A 100 7.70 -20.02 -2.43
C ILE A 100 8.36 -19.80 -3.80
N ALA A 101 8.96 -20.84 -4.40
CA ALA A 101 9.60 -20.74 -5.70
C ALA A 101 8.62 -20.39 -6.83
N VAL A 102 7.40 -20.94 -6.79
CA VAL A 102 6.33 -20.62 -7.75
C VAL A 102 5.82 -19.19 -7.55
N ALA A 103 5.64 -18.75 -6.30
CA ALA A 103 5.19 -17.39 -5.99
C ALA A 103 6.20 -16.31 -6.42
N VAL A 104 7.50 -16.63 -6.44
CA VAL A 104 8.56 -15.72 -6.92
C VAL A 104 8.61 -15.67 -8.45
N GLN A 105 8.40 -16.79 -9.14
CA GLN A 105 8.37 -16.81 -10.61
C GLN A 105 7.17 -16.06 -11.20
N GLN A 106 6.05 -15.99 -10.48
CA GLN A 106 4.86 -15.24 -10.89
C GLN A 106 4.99 -13.72 -10.72
N ARG A 107 6.09 -13.20 -10.16
CA ARG A 107 6.37 -11.77 -9.98
C ARG A 107 7.34 -11.18 -11.01
N GLY A 108 7.57 -11.87 -12.11
CA GLY A 108 8.34 -11.33 -13.25
C GLY A 108 7.54 -10.28 -14.01
N ASP A 109 8.17 -9.13 -14.24
CA ASP A 109 7.77 -8.02 -15.13
C ASP A 109 6.86 -6.92 -14.56
N THR A 110 7.36 -6.19 -13.55
CA THR A 110 6.99 -4.77 -13.39
C THR A 110 8.24 -3.90 -13.29
N SER A 111 8.77 -3.47 -14.43
CA SER A 111 9.75 -2.40 -14.52
C SER A 111 9.05 -1.04 -14.35
N ILE A 112 9.33 -0.32 -13.26
CA ILE A 112 8.88 1.06 -13.03
C ILE A 112 9.88 2.03 -13.68
N PRO A 113 9.49 2.90 -14.64
CA PRO A 113 10.33 4.00 -15.10
C PRO A 113 10.40 5.10 -14.03
N GLY A 114 11.63 5.54 -13.72
CA GLY A 114 11.88 6.59 -12.72
C GLY A 114 11.29 7.94 -13.10
N VAL A 115 10.64 8.58 -12.12
CA VAL A 115 10.19 9.97 -12.19
C VAL A 115 11.33 10.86 -11.73
N GLY A 116 11.82 11.70 -12.64
CA GLY A 116 12.63 12.84 -12.29
C GLY A 116 12.75 13.76 -13.48
N VAL A 117 11.91 14.80 -13.55
CA VAL A 117 12.20 16.02 -14.31
C VAL A 117 11.47 17.22 -13.66
N ASN A 118 12.28 18.13 -13.13
CA ASN A 118 12.12 19.57 -13.10
C ASN A 118 11.65 20.14 -14.46
N VAL A 119 10.40 20.59 -14.55
CA VAL A 119 9.83 21.18 -15.78
C VAL A 119 9.88 22.72 -15.71
N PRO A 120 10.57 23.41 -16.65
CA PRO A 120 10.43 24.84 -16.87
C PRO A 120 9.07 25.18 -17.51
N LEU A 121 8.48 26.31 -17.11
CA LEU A 121 7.11 26.74 -17.43
C LEU A 121 6.95 27.50 -18.76
N ASP A 122 7.75 27.19 -19.77
CA ASP A 122 7.79 27.92 -21.05
C ASP A 122 7.73 26.98 -22.27
N GLY A 123 6.62 26.24 -22.37
CA GLY A 123 5.85 26.02 -23.61
C GLY A 123 6.55 25.56 -24.90
N SER A 124 7.80 25.13 -24.89
CA SER A 124 8.55 24.78 -26.10
C SER A 124 9.58 23.67 -25.84
N GLY A 125 9.11 22.43 -25.81
CA GLY A 125 9.97 21.25 -25.72
C GLY A 125 9.30 20.11 -24.97
N GLY A 126 8.52 19.29 -25.68
CA GLY A 126 7.82 18.16 -25.07
C GLY A 126 8.75 17.00 -24.71
N PRO A 127 8.51 16.30 -23.59
CA PRO A 127 8.87 14.91 -23.42
C PRO A 127 7.68 14.01 -23.77
N MET A 128 7.92 13.00 -24.61
CA MET A 128 6.96 11.93 -24.89
C MET A 128 6.57 11.23 -23.58
N ALA A 129 5.27 11.15 -23.29
CA ALA A 129 4.72 10.40 -22.18
C ALA A 129 5.01 8.89 -22.31
N PRO A 130 5.26 8.15 -21.21
CA PRO A 130 5.63 6.74 -21.25
C PRO A 130 4.45 5.78 -21.51
N PHE A 131 3.34 6.25 -22.10
CA PHE A 131 2.14 5.43 -22.35
C PHE A 131 1.88 5.13 -23.84
N ALA A 132 2.85 5.35 -24.73
CA ALA A 132 2.74 4.96 -26.13
C ALA A 132 3.09 3.47 -26.32
N GLY A 133 2.22 2.58 -25.84
CA GLY A 133 2.25 1.15 -26.10
C GLY A 133 0.88 0.68 -26.59
N GLY A 134 0.59 0.89 -27.87
CA GLY A 134 -0.63 0.42 -28.52
C GLY A 134 -0.93 1.16 -29.82
N ALA A 135 -0.51 0.59 -30.94
CA ALA A 135 -0.93 1.04 -32.26
C ALA A 135 -2.45 0.82 -32.40
N GLY A 136 -3.20 1.91 -32.30
CA GLY A 136 -4.65 1.94 -32.47
C GLY A 136 -5.18 3.31 -32.06
N GLY A 137 -5.22 4.25 -33.01
CA GLY A 137 -5.87 5.57 -32.93
C GLY A 137 -5.60 6.36 -31.66
N ALA A 138 -4.78 7.41 -31.73
CA ALA A 138 -4.65 8.39 -30.64
C ALA A 138 -6.04 8.95 -30.27
N ALA A 139 -6.66 8.36 -29.25
CA ALA A 139 -7.89 8.88 -28.68
C ALA A 139 -7.54 10.25 -28.13
N ARG A 140 -8.11 11.29 -28.73
CA ARG A 140 -8.03 12.65 -28.22
C ARG A 140 -8.40 12.60 -26.75
N ALA A 141 -7.55 13.15 -25.88
CA ALA A 141 -7.87 13.23 -24.46
C ALA A 141 -9.26 13.88 -24.32
N PRO A 142 -10.19 13.28 -23.56
CA PRO A 142 -11.55 13.81 -23.45
C PRO A 142 -11.53 15.29 -23.06
N ASP A 143 -12.29 16.13 -23.76
CA ASP A 143 -12.44 17.54 -23.39
C ASP A 143 -13.22 17.63 -22.07
N ILE A 144 -12.53 18.02 -21.01
CA ILE A 144 -13.05 18.13 -19.65
C ILE A 144 -13.59 19.53 -19.34
N SER A 145 -13.34 20.51 -20.22
CA SER A 145 -13.67 21.91 -19.99
C SER A 145 -15.17 22.19 -20.09
N SER A 146 -15.92 21.32 -20.76
CA SER A 146 -17.37 21.40 -20.92
C SER A 146 -18.16 20.46 -19.98
N MET A 147 -17.49 19.69 -19.12
CA MET A 147 -18.14 18.73 -18.23
C MET A 147 -18.55 19.36 -16.89
N SER A 148 -19.71 18.99 -16.38
CA SER A 148 -20.09 19.33 -14.99
C SER A 148 -19.17 18.61 -13.99
N PRO A 149 -19.02 19.15 -12.76
CA PRO A 149 -18.26 18.47 -11.71
C PRO A 149 -18.71 17.02 -11.46
N ARG A 150 -20.03 16.75 -11.46
CA ARG A 150 -20.59 15.41 -11.27
C ARG A 150 -20.17 14.47 -12.40
N GLU A 151 -20.36 14.87 -13.66
CA GLU A 151 -19.97 14.03 -14.79
C GLU A 151 -18.47 13.73 -14.80
N ARG A 152 -17.62 14.67 -14.35
CA ARG A 152 -16.18 14.43 -14.22
C ARG A 152 -15.88 13.38 -13.16
N ALA A 153 -16.55 13.45 -12.01
CA ALA A 153 -16.41 12.47 -10.94
C ALA A 153 -16.85 11.07 -11.42
N ASP A 154 -18.01 10.96 -12.07
CA ASP A 154 -18.55 9.70 -12.58
C ASP A 154 -17.60 9.04 -13.59
N ARG A 155 -17.07 9.80 -14.56
CA ARG A 155 -16.10 9.25 -15.53
C ARG A 155 -14.81 8.78 -14.89
N LEU A 156 -14.33 9.51 -13.88
CA LEU A 156 -13.13 9.12 -13.13
C LEU A 156 -13.40 7.87 -12.30
N TYR A 157 -14.57 7.75 -11.68
CA TYR A 157 -15.00 6.57 -10.96
C TYR A 157 -15.04 5.33 -11.87
N ASP A 158 -15.69 5.42 -13.03
CA ASP A 158 -15.74 4.33 -14.02
C ASP A 158 -14.34 3.89 -14.45
N ARG A 159 -13.44 4.86 -14.65
CA ARG A 159 -12.04 4.61 -15.00
C ARG A 159 -11.33 3.84 -13.88
N VAL A 160 -11.50 4.26 -12.63
CA VAL A 160 -10.90 3.64 -11.45
C VAL A 160 -11.41 2.21 -11.28
N MET A 161 -12.72 1.99 -11.35
CA MET A 161 -13.34 0.67 -11.19
C MET A 161 -12.93 -0.31 -12.29
N ARG A 162 -12.85 0.16 -13.55
CA ARG A 162 -12.32 -0.66 -14.65
C ARG A 162 -10.84 -1.02 -14.43
N LEU A 163 -10.00 -0.09 -14.00
CA LEU A 163 -8.59 -0.39 -13.73
C LEU A 163 -8.41 -1.36 -12.56
N SER A 164 -9.22 -1.19 -11.50
CA SER A 164 -9.23 -2.05 -10.33
C SER A 164 -9.59 -3.49 -10.70
N SER A 165 -10.66 -3.68 -11.48
CA SER A 165 -11.10 -5.00 -11.95
C SER A 165 -10.11 -5.65 -12.93
N GLU A 166 -9.33 -4.86 -13.67
CA GLU A 166 -8.21 -5.35 -14.50
C GLU A 166 -6.93 -5.68 -13.69
N GLY A 167 -6.95 -5.52 -12.35
CA GLY A 167 -5.79 -5.75 -11.48
C GLY A 167 -4.71 -4.66 -11.56
N LYS A 168 -5.00 -3.52 -12.20
CA LYS A 168 -4.08 -2.40 -12.39
C LYS A 168 -4.15 -1.42 -11.21
N SER A 169 -3.85 -1.93 -10.01
CA SER A 169 -4.05 -1.22 -8.74
C SER A 169 -3.30 0.11 -8.66
N ASP A 170 -2.06 0.19 -9.15
CA ASP A 170 -1.28 1.44 -9.14
C ASP A 170 -1.95 2.54 -9.98
N SER A 171 -2.45 2.15 -11.16
CA SER A 171 -3.21 3.08 -12.01
C SER A 171 -4.54 3.45 -11.38
N ALA A 172 -5.25 2.48 -10.81
CA ALA A 172 -6.52 2.73 -10.14
C ALA A 172 -6.36 3.74 -8.98
N SER A 173 -5.33 3.58 -8.15
CA SER A 173 -5.02 4.50 -7.05
C SER A 173 -4.68 5.91 -7.56
N PHE A 174 -3.87 6.01 -8.63
CA PHE A 174 -3.55 7.30 -9.24
C PHE A 174 -4.82 8.04 -9.70
N PHE A 175 -5.73 7.35 -10.40
CA PHE A 175 -6.98 7.96 -10.84
C PHE A 175 -7.96 8.22 -9.69
N ALA A 176 -7.93 7.41 -8.62
CA ALA A 176 -8.76 7.60 -7.44
C ALA A 176 -8.46 8.93 -6.72
N THR A 177 -7.19 9.34 -6.66
CA THR A 177 -6.80 10.66 -6.12
C THR A 177 -7.43 11.81 -6.90
N MET A 178 -7.52 11.70 -8.23
CA MET A 178 -8.20 12.71 -9.05
C MET A 178 -9.72 12.62 -8.92
N ALA A 179 -10.27 11.41 -8.82
CA ALA A 179 -11.71 11.20 -8.61
C ALA A 179 -12.18 11.82 -7.30
N ALA A 180 -11.45 11.59 -6.20
CA ALA A 180 -11.72 12.18 -4.89
C ALA A 180 -11.79 13.71 -4.95
N GLN A 181 -10.83 14.37 -5.59
CA GLN A 181 -10.85 15.83 -5.80
C GLN A 181 -12.04 16.29 -6.65
N ALA A 182 -12.49 15.47 -7.61
CA ALA A 182 -13.67 15.81 -8.40
C ALA A 182 -14.95 15.80 -7.54
N TYR A 183 -15.09 14.83 -6.62
CA TYR A 183 -16.23 14.75 -5.70
C TYR A 183 -16.35 15.95 -4.76
N GLU A 184 -15.23 16.52 -4.30
CA GLU A 184 -15.21 17.75 -3.49
C GLU A 184 -15.88 18.95 -4.20
N LEU A 185 -15.94 18.91 -5.54
CA LEU A 185 -16.50 19.97 -6.38
C LEU A 185 -17.95 19.73 -6.82
N VAL A 186 -18.55 18.57 -6.50
CA VAL A 186 -19.89 18.18 -6.95
C VAL A 186 -21.00 18.96 -6.22
N GLY A 187 -20.70 19.52 -5.04
CA GLY A 187 -21.68 20.19 -4.17
C GLY A 187 -22.28 19.21 -3.17
N PRO A 188 -23.54 19.41 -2.72
CA PRO A 188 -24.17 18.50 -1.75
C PRO A 188 -24.19 17.05 -2.24
N LEU A 189 -23.63 16.16 -1.44
CA LEU A 189 -23.56 14.73 -1.75
C LEU A 189 -24.71 13.98 -1.08
N ASP A 190 -25.49 13.25 -1.87
CA ASP A 190 -26.38 12.20 -1.39
C ASP A 190 -25.58 10.99 -0.85
N ASN A 191 -26.24 10.00 -0.26
CA ASN A 191 -25.53 8.87 0.36
C ASN A 191 -24.80 7.98 -0.65
N ASP A 192 -25.29 7.92 -1.88
CA ASP A 192 -24.63 7.25 -3.00
C ASP A 192 -23.28 7.90 -3.31
N LEU A 193 -23.28 9.20 -3.56
CA LEU A 193 -22.05 9.93 -3.86
C LEU A 193 -21.07 9.96 -2.69
N LYS A 194 -21.57 10.00 -1.45
CA LYS A 194 -20.71 9.88 -0.27
C LYS A 194 -20.00 8.53 -0.25
N TYR A 195 -20.71 7.46 -0.58
CA TYR A 195 -20.10 6.13 -0.65
C TYR A 195 -19.00 6.10 -1.72
N ASP A 196 -19.29 6.58 -2.92
CA ASP A 196 -18.32 6.61 -4.02
C ASP A 196 -17.10 7.48 -3.71
N PHE A 197 -17.32 8.67 -3.15
CA PHE A 197 -16.24 9.54 -2.69
C PHE A 197 -15.40 8.86 -1.61
N GLY A 198 -16.04 8.17 -0.66
CA GLY A 198 -15.35 7.39 0.36
C GLY A 198 -14.50 6.27 -0.22
N ARG A 199 -15.01 5.52 -1.21
CA ARG A 199 -14.28 4.45 -1.90
C ARG A 199 -13.10 5.00 -2.72
N MET A 200 -13.26 6.14 -3.39
CA MET A 200 -12.15 6.81 -4.07
C MET A 200 -11.08 7.26 -3.09
N SER A 201 -11.48 7.85 -1.97
CA SER A 201 -10.58 8.28 -0.91
C SER A 201 -9.83 7.11 -0.29
N GLU A 202 -10.49 5.96 -0.08
CA GLU A 202 -9.86 4.71 0.36
C GLU A 202 -8.75 4.27 -0.60
N MET A 203 -9.05 4.21 -1.90
CA MET A 203 -8.10 3.81 -2.95
C MET A 203 -6.97 4.82 -3.16
N ALA A 204 -7.22 6.10 -2.86
CA ALA A 204 -6.22 7.16 -2.83
C ALA A 204 -5.36 7.14 -1.54
N GLY A 205 -5.68 6.28 -0.57
CA GLY A 205 -4.99 6.20 0.72
C GLY A 205 -5.42 7.27 1.73
N ASN A 206 -6.43 8.09 1.41
CA ASN A 206 -7.01 9.07 2.33
C ASN A 206 -8.10 8.44 3.21
N LEU A 207 -7.68 7.64 4.19
CA LEU A 207 -8.58 6.93 5.10
C LEU A 207 -9.33 7.85 6.07
N ALA A 208 -8.86 9.09 6.26
CA ALA A 208 -9.57 10.10 7.04
C ALA A 208 -10.82 10.57 6.30
N GLU A 209 -10.67 10.92 5.02
CA GLU A 209 -11.80 11.32 4.18
C GLU A 209 -12.80 10.19 3.96
N ALA A 210 -12.31 8.97 3.73
CA ALA A 210 -13.16 7.79 3.65
C ALA A 210 -13.98 7.56 4.94
N GLN A 211 -13.39 7.81 6.12
CA GLN A 211 -14.11 7.77 7.39
C GLN A 211 -15.18 8.87 7.47
N THR A 212 -14.84 10.11 7.11
CA THR A 212 -15.78 11.25 7.09
C THR A 212 -17.03 10.91 6.29
N GLN A 213 -16.87 10.31 5.11
CA GLN A 213 -18.01 9.93 4.27
C GLN A 213 -18.83 8.78 4.87
N ALA A 214 -18.18 7.77 5.46
CA ALA A 214 -18.87 6.70 6.17
C ALA A 214 -19.72 7.24 7.33
N ASP A 215 -19.14 8.12 8.14
CA ASP A 215 -19.78 8.74 9.30
C ASP A 215 -20.95 9.63 8.86
N ALA A 216 -20.81 10.37 7.76
CA ALA A 216 -21.88 11.20 7.19
C ALA A 216 -23.07 10.36 6.70
N ILE A 217 -22.81 9.21 6.07
CA ILE A 217 -23.86 8.26 5.68
C ILE A 217 -24.58 7.73 6.93
N LEU A 218 -23.82 7.28 7.94
CA LEU A 218 -24.37 6.71 9.17
C LEU A 218 -25.09 7.74 10.06
N ALA A 219 -24.71 9.03 9.97
CA ALA A 219 -25.44 10.11 10.62
C ALA A 219 -26.82 10.32 10.01
N SER A 220 -26.99 10.08 8.70
CA SER A 220 -28.29 10.18 8.04
C SER A 220 -29.19 8.97 8.32
N ASN A 221 -28.61 7.77 8.36
CA ASN A 221 -29.27 6.52 8.71
C ASN A 221 -28.24 5.59 9.37
N PRO A 222 -28.35 5.32 10.69
CA PRO A 222 -27.39 4.47 11.40
C PRO A 222 -27.30 3.03 10.87
N ASP A 223 -28.33 2.56 10.17
CA ASP A 223 -28.43 1.20 9.65
C ASP A 223 -28.08 1.13 8.15
N HIS A 224 -27.66 2.25 7.54
CA HIS A 224 -27.38 2.32 6.12
C HIS A 224 -26.24 1.38 5.71
N LEU A 225 -26.52 0.44 4.79
CA LEU A 225 -25.58 -0.64 4.43
C LEU A 225 -24.24 -0.08 3.93
N LEU A 226 -24.28 0.90 3.02
CA LEU A 226 -23.08 1.52 2.45
C LEU A 226 -22.20 2.19 3.50
N GLY A 227 -22.79 2.85 4.50
CA GLY A 227 -22.04 3.48 5.60
C GLY A 227 -21.37 2.44 6.49
N LEU A 228 -22.07 1.35 6.82
CA LEU A 228 -21.52 0.25 7.60
C LEU A 228 -20.35 -0.44 6.87
N ILE A 229 -20.51 -0.68 5.57
CA ILE A 229 -19.49 -1.31 4.71
C ILE A 229 -18.26 -0.42 4.61
N LEU A 230 -18.43 0.86 4.27
CA LEU A 230 -17.31 1.78 4.12
C LEU A 230 -16.56 1.97 5.44
N GLY A 231 -17.27 2.13 6.56
CA GLY A 231 -16.65 2.24 7.88
C GLY A 231 -15.86 0.98 8.26
N ALA A 232 -16.37 -0.21 7.94
CA ALA A 232 -15.68 -1.46 8.24
C ALA A 232 -14.42 -1.66 7.38
N ARG A 233 -14.44 -1.26 6.10
CA ARG A 233 -13.27 -1.24 5.22
C ARG A 233 -12.21 -0.27 5.72
N VAL A 234 -12.61 0.93 6.14
CA VAL A 234 -11.67 1.90 6.74
C VAL A 234 -11.06 1.33 8.03
N ALA A 235 -11.87 0.69 8.89
CA ALA A 235 -11.38 0.03 10.09
C ALA A 235 -10.39 -1.09 9.76
N GLN A 236 -10.65 -1.90 8.74
CA GLN A 236 -9.73 -2.93 8.25
C GLN A 236 -8.37 -2.32 7.84
N LEU A 237 -8.39 -1.26 7.03
CA LEU A 237 -7.17 -0.62 6.54
C LEU A 237 -6.38 0.09 7.65
N LYS A 238 -7.06 0.50 8.72
CA LYS A 238 -6.44 1.02 9.95
C LYS A 238 -5.97 -0.09 10.91
N ASN A 239 -6.20 -1.37 10.59
CA ASN A 239 -5.99 -2.51 11.48
C ASN A 239 -6.79 -2.43 12.79
N ASP A 240 -7.94 -1.75 12.78
CA ASP A 240 -8.89 -1.68 13.90
C ASP A 240 -9.92 -2.81 13.80
N GLU A 241 -9.51 -3.99 14.24
CA GLU A 241 -10.33 -5.20 14.18
C GLU A 241 -11.60 -5.09 15.04
N GLY A 242 -11.53 -4.40 16.18
CA GLY A 242 -12.66 -4.23 17.09
C GLY A 242 -13.79 -3.44 16.43
N THR A 243 -13.46 -2.31 15.78
CA THR A 243 -14.43 -1.52 15.04
C THR A 243 -14.95 -2.28 13.82
N ARG A 244 -14.08 -2.97 13.08
CA ARG A 244 -14.46 -3.78 11.91
C ARG A 244 -15.50 -4.84 12.29
N GLN A 245 -15.24 -5.63 13.32
CA GLN A 245 -16.17 -6.66 13.81
C GLN A 245 -17.50 -6.07 14.28
N LYS A 246 -17.46 -4.93 15.00
CA LYS A 246 -18.68 -4.25 15.45
C LYS A 246 -19.56 -3.82 14.27
N LEU A 247 -18.96 -3.22 13.24
CA LEU A 247 -19.69 -2.76 12.05
C LEU A 247 -20.22 -3.92 11.22
N TYR A 248 -19.44 -4.98 10.99
CA TYR A 248 -19.91 -6.18 10.29
C TYR A 248 -21.00 -6.94 11.05
N LYS A 249 -20.90 -7.03 12.38
CA LYS A 249 -22.00 -7.57 13.19
C LYS A 249 -23.29 -6.79 12.99
N LYS A 250 -23.19 -5.45 12.94
CA LYS A 250 -24.34 -4.58 12.69
C LYS A 250 -24.87 -4.76 11.26
N LEU A 251 -23.99 -4.80 10.26
CA LEU A 251 -24.34 -5.05 8.86
C LEU A 251 -25.21 -6.30 8.72
N LEU A 252 -24.77 -7.42 9.28
CA LEU A 252 -25.51 -8.68 9.25
C LEU A 252 -26.84 -8.64 10.02
N ALA A 253 -26.95 -7.77 11.04
CA ALA A 253 -28.18 -7.64 11.81
C ALA A 253 -29.26 -6.84 11.04
N VAL A 254 -28.86 -5.92 10.15
CA VAL A 254 -29.78 -5.04 9.43
C VAL A 254 -29.95 -5.40 7.96
N GLU A 255 -29.11 -6.29 7.40
CA GLU A 255 -29.06 -6.60 5.96
C GLU A 255 -30.42 -6.90 5.34
N GLN A 256 -31.24 -7.74 5.97
CA GLN A 256 -32.52 -8.19 5.40
C GLN A 256 -33.55 -7.06 5.39
N VAL A 257 -33.59 -6.27 6.47
CA VAL A 257 -34.51 -5.16 6.64
C VAL A 257 -34.16 -4.03 5.67
N GLU A 258 -32.88 -3.69 5.55
CA GLU A 258 -32.40 -2.64 4.67
C GLU A 258 -32.54 -3.01 3.19
N GLN A 259 -32.20 -4.25 2.80
CA GLN A 259 -32.34 -4.68 1.40
C GLN A 259 -33.82 -4.72 0.94
N ALA A 260 -34.78 -4.83 1.86
CA ALA A 260 -36.20 -4.76 1.53
C ALA A 260 -36.69 -3.33 1.18
N LYS A 261 -35.92 -2.28 1.51
CA LYS A 261 -36.35 -0.87 1.38
C LYS A 261 -36.32 -0.30 -0.05
N SER A 262 -35.93 -1.08 -1.06
CA SER A 262 -35.86 -0.64 -2.48
C SER A 262 -35.12 0.69 -2.68
N ILE A 263 -34.02 0.86 -1.95
CA ILE A 263 -33.13 2.03 -2.02
C ILE A 263 -32.30 1.94 -3.32
N GLU A 264 -32.27 2.99 -4.12
CA GLU A 264 -31.65 2.98 -5.46
C GLU A 264 -30.14 2.71 -5.37
N GLU A 265 -29.46 3.36 -4.44
CA GLU A 265 -28.02 3.17 -4.22
C GLU A 265 -27.68 1.75 -3.75
N TYR A 266 -28.58 1.04 -3.06
CA TYR A 266 -28.35 -0.38 -2.75
C TYR A 266 -28.40 -1.25 -3.99
N THR A 267 -29.20 -0.87 -4.99
CA THR A 267 -29.24 -1.57 -6.27
C THR A 267 -27.96 -1.30 -7.07
N ARG A 268 -27.52 -0.04 -7.11
CA ARG A 268 -26.28 0.37 -7.79
C ARG A 268 -25.04 -0.31 -7.21
N HIS A 269 -24.99 -0.44 -5.88
CA HIS A 269 -23.87 -1.02 -5.14
C HIS A 269 -24.10 -2.47 -4.69
N LYS A 270 -25.01 -3.20 -5.36
CA LYS A 270 -25.38 -4.57 -4.97
C LYS A 270 -24.17 -5.50 -4.88
N GLY A 271 -23.23 -5.39 -5.83
CA GLY A 271 -22.01 -6.20 -5.82
C GLY A 271 -21.15 -5.97 -4.57
N ASP A 272 -20.97 -4.71 -4.19
CA ASP A 272 -20.19 -4.34 -3.00
C ASP A 272 -20.90 -4.74 -1.70
N ILE A 273 -22.23 -4.64 -1.65
CA ILE A 273 -23.05 -5.09 -0.53
C ILE A 273 -22.97 -6.61 -0.37
N ASP A 274 -23.19 -7.37 -1.45
CA ASP A 274 -23.15 -8.83 -1.42
C ASP A 274 -21.75 -9.34 -1.00
N ALA A 275 -20.70 -8.71 -1.52
CA ALA A 275 -19.31 -9.04 -1.17
C ALA A 275 -19.00 -8.75 0.31
N ALA A 276 -19.40 -7.58 0.82
CA ALA A 276 -19.16 -7.22 2.22
C ALA A 276 -19.95 -8.10 3.19
N ILE A 277 -21.17 -8.49 2.83
CA ILE A 277 -21.98 -9.45 3.61
C ILE A 277 -21.30 -10.83 3.64
N ALA A 278 -20.82 -11.31 2.50
CA ALA A 278 -20.10 -12.58 2.43
C ALA A 278 -18.83 -12.55 3.30
N GLU A 279 -18.07 -11.47 3.24
CA GLU A 279 -16.88 -11.25 4.08
C GLU A 279 -17.24 -11.22 5.57
N ALA A 280 -18.28 -10.45 5.94
CA ALA A 280 -18.76 -10.35 7.32
C ALA A 280 -19.19 -11.71 7.89
N ARG A 281 -19.81 -12.59 7.08
CA ARG A 281 -20.16 -13.95 7.49
C ARG A 281 -18.94 -14.86 7.64
N ALA A 282 -17.92 -14.67 6.82
CA ALA A 282 -16.68 -15.45 6.88
C ALA A 282 -15.80 -15.10 8.10
N MET A 283 -16.03 -13.94 8.71
CA MET A 283 -15.33 -13.49 9.92
C MET A 283 -15.94 -13.99 11.24
N ARG A 284 -17.08 -14.70 11.20
CA ARG A 284 -17.75 -15.23 12.39
C ARG A 284 -17.07 -16.48 12.96
#